data_AF-R8NGI2-F1
#
_entry.id   AF-R8NGI2-F1
#
_cell.length_a   1.000
_cell.length_b   1.000
_cell.length_c   1.000
_cell.angle_alpha   90.00
_cell.angle_beta   90.00
_cell.angle_gamma   90.00
#
_symmetry.space_group_name_H-M   'P 1'
#
loop_
_entity.id
_entity.type
_entity.pdbx_description
1 polymer ?
#
loop_
_entity_poly.entity_id
_entity_poly.type
_entity_poly.pdbx_seq_one_letter_code
_entity_poly.pdbx_strand_id
1 'polypeptide(L)'
;MKRISSLLLTMPIILGSIATIPHTKVSAETISFNQETFTLETLNQQTDQAITNGNFEAHLNNLTAYLNGNVGAMNEENLKKKLADPVFAAALAQWQFISQTGAATMATFAKKNADHQKFLGWAMKNTDVMNTYLEGGSPTGKNPVNALEIWNTI
;
A
#
# COMPACT_ATOMS: atom_id res chain seq x y z
N MET A 1 -27.33 11.57 -29.35
CA MET A 1 -26.31 10.66 -29.91
C MET A 1 -24.96 11.37 -29.88
N LYS A 2 -24.02 10.91 -29.05
CA LYS A 2 -22.66 11.45 -28.98
C LYS A 2 -21.69 10.32 -29.32
N ARG A 3 -20.97 10.47 -30.44
CA ARG A 3 -19.92 9.55 -30.90
C ARG A 3 -18.68 9.75 -30.03
N ILE A 4 -18.12 8.66 -29.55
CA ILE A 4 -16.82 8.62 -28.87
C ILE A 4 -15.81 8.14 -29.91
N SER A 5 -14.87 9.01 -30.29
CA SER A 5 -13.72 8.63 -31.10
C SER A 5 -12.65 8.07 -30.16
N SER A 6 -12.31 6.79 -30.33
CA SER A 6 -11.16 6.17 -29.67
C SER A 6 -9.89 6.46 -30.46
N LEU A 7 -8.90 7.07 -29.81
CA LEU A 7 -7.53 7.17 -30.33
C LEU A 7 -6.83 5.82 -30.15
N LEU A 8 -6.50 5.17 -31.26
CA LEU A 8 -5.65 3.97 -31.31
C LEU A 8 -4.18 4.41 -31.22
N LEU A 9 -3.51 4.03 -30.14
CA LEU A 9 -2.04 4.09 -30.07
C LEU A 9 -1.48 2.74 -30.56
N THR A 10 -1.08 2.67 -31.82
CA THR A 10 -0.44 1.48 -32.39
C THR A 10 1.08 1.57 -32.19
N MET A 11 1.65 0.69 -31.38
CA MET A 11 3.09 0.39 -31.42
C MET A 11 3.31 -0.97 -32.09
N PRO A 12 4.21 -1.09 -33.08
CA PRO A 12 4.45 -2.34 -33.77
C PRO A 12 5.39 -3.22 -32.95
N ILE A 13 4.92 -4.41 -32.55
CA ILE A 13 5.80 -5.49 -32.10
C ILE A 13 5.94 -6.49 -33.25
N ILE A 14 7.20 -6.75 -33.57
CA ILE A 14 7.71 -7.61 -34.62
C ILE A 14 7.19 -9.06 -34.44
N LEU A 15 6.70 -9.61 -35.55
CA LEU A 15 6.47 -11.01 -35.93
C LEU A 15 6.02 -12.03 -34.84
N GLY A 16 4.81 -12.56 -35.07
CA GLY A 16 4.65 -14.01 -35.11
C GLY A 16 3.88 -14.67 -33.98
N SER A 17 2.65 -14.22 -33.68
CA SER A 17 1.49 -15.05 -33.32
C SER A 17 0.35 -14.16 -32.82
N ILE A 18 -0.79 -14.15 -33.50
CA ILE A 18 -2.00 -13.48 -33.00
C ILE A 18 -2.67 -14.47 -32.05
N ALA A 19 -2.40 -14.37 -30.76
CA ALA A 19 -3.29 -14.96 -29.77
C ALA A 19 -4.46 -13.99 -29.56
N THR A 20 -5.62 -14.33 -30.10
CA THR A 20 -6.87 -13.65 -29.75
C THR A 20 -7.17 -13.96 -28.29
N ILE A 21 -6.78 -13.07 -27.39
CA ILE A 21 -7.20 -13.12 -25.99
C ILE A 21 -8.68 -12.70 -25.99
N PRO A 22 -9.63 -13.57 -25.61
CA PRO A 22 -10.99 -13.11 -25.38
C PRO A 22 -10.91 -12.07 -24.26
N HIS A 23 -11.26 -10.82 -24.58
CA HIS A 23 -11.50 -9.80 -23.57
C HIS A 23 -12.78 -10.21 -22.82
N THR A 24 -12.64 -11.13 -21.86
CA THR A 24 -13.61 -11.23 -20.79
C THR A 24 -13.57 -9.87 -20.12
N LYS A 25 -14.63 -9.09 -20.35
CA LYS A 25 -14.88 -7.83 -19.67
C LYS A 25 -14.98 -8.19 -18.19
N VAL A 26 -13.85 -8.17 -17.49
CA VAL A 26 -13.84 -8.02 -16.04
C VAL A 26 -14.45 -6.65 -15.87
N SER A 27 -15.75 -6.63 -15.59
CA SER A 27 -16.36 -5.46 -14.98
C SER A 27 -15.48 -5.23 -13.77
N ALA A 28 -14.71 -4.14 -13.77
CA ALA A 28 -14.18 -3.63 -12.53
C ALA A 28 -15.42 -3.41 -11.69
N GLU A 29 -15.73 -4.36 -10.80
CA GLU A 29 -16.63 -4.11 -9.70
C GLU A 29 -16.05 -2.86 -9.09
N THR A 30 -16.81 -1.78 -9.24
CA THR A 30 -16.53 -0.57 -8.49
C THR A 30 -16.72 -1.03 -7.07
N ILE A 31 -15.62 -1.41 -6.40
CA ILE A 31 -15.62 -1.59 -4.96
C ILE A 31 -16.09 -0.23 -4.48
N SER A 32 -17.36 -0.17 -4.09
CA SER A 32 -17.96 1.02 -3.54
C SER A 32 -17.11 1.31 -2.32
N PHE A 33 -16.27 2.33 -2.45
CA PHE A 33 -15.51 2.87 -1.36
C PHE A 33 -16.56 3.53 -0.47
N ASN A 34 -17.16 2.74 0.42
CA ASN A 34 -17.91 3.28 1.52
C ASN A 34 -16.88 4.12 2.27
N GLN A 35 -16.91 5.44 2.05
CA GLN A 35 -16.22 6.41 2.90
C GLN A 35 -16.92 6.40 4.26
N GLU A 36 -16.95 5.25 4.94
CA GLU A 36 -16.89 5.28 6.39
C GLU A 36 -15.70 6.17 6.72
N THR A 37 -15.93 7.14 7.61
CA THR A 37 -14.99 8.21 7.88
C THR A 37 -13.64 7.59 8.20
N PHE A 38 -12.67 7.75 7.31
CA PHE A 38 -11.34 7.19 7.49
C PHE A 38 -10.68 8.00 8.60
N THR A 39 -10.76 7.47 9.82
CA THR A 39 -10.21 8.01 11.05
C THR A 39 -9.00 7.19 11.48
N LEU A 40 -8.27 7.66 12.49
CA LEU A 40 -7.19 6.88 13.07
C LEU A 40 -7.70 5.55 13.69
N GLU A 41 -8.91 5.55 14.24
CA GLU A 41 -9.54 4.36 14.80
C GLU A 41 -9.83 3.31 13.71
N THR A 42 -10.48 3.71 12.62
CA THR A 42 -10.79 2.80 11.51
C THR A 42 -9.51 2.31 10.82
N LEU A 43 -8.49 3.17 10.69
CA LEU A 43 -7.18 2.76 10.18
C LEU A 43 -6.57 1.69 11.08
N ASN A 44 -6.55 1.90 12.39
CA ASN A 44 -6.00 0.94 13.36
C ASN A 44 -6.76 -0.40 13.35
N GLN A 45 -8.09 -0.37 13.19
CA GLN A 45 -8.91 -1.58 13.06
C GLN A 45 -8.57 -2.35 11.77
N GLN A 46 -8.40 -1.65 10.64
CA GLN A 46 -7.98 -2.27 9.38
C GLN A 46 -6.57 -2.86 9.49
N THR A 47 -5.64 -2.16 10.15
CA THR A 47 -4.29 -2.68 10.46
C THR A 47 -4.37 -3.96 11.30
N ASP A 48 -5.19 -3.98 12.35
CA ASP A 48 -5.35 -5.17 13.20
C ASP A 48 -5.91 -6.36 12.40
N GLN A 49 -6.92 -6.12 11.57
CA GLN A 49 -7.45 -7.16 10.68
C GLN A 49 -6.40 -7.68 9.69
N ALA A 50 -5.58 -6.80 9.12
CA ALA A 50 -4.50 -7.18 8.21
C ALA A 50 -3.46 -8.07 8.91
N ILE A 51 -3.11 -7.74 10.16
CA ILE A 51 -2.18 -8.52 10.98
C ILE A 51 -2.77 -9.88 11.34
N THR A 52 -4.00 -9.92 11.87
CA THR A 52 -4.66 -11.17 12.28
C THR A 52 -4.85 -12.12 11.10
N ASN A 53 -5.27 -11.61 9.94
CA ASN A 53 -5.54 -12.43 8.76
C ASN A 53 -4.29 -12.66 7.90
N GLY A 54 -3.20 -11.91 8.15
CA GLY A 54 -2.03 -11.85 7.28
C GLY A 54 -2.34 -11.32 5.88
N ASN A 55 -3.38 -10.49 5.73
CA ASN A 55 -3.82 -9.96 4.42
C ASN A 55 -3.34 -8.51 4.20
N PHE A 56 -2.02 -8.35 4.10
CA PHE A 56 -1.40 -7.04 3.88
C PHE A 56 -1.58 -6.50 2.46
N GLU A 57 -1.90 -7.35 1.48
CA GLU A 57 -2.17 -6.91 0.10
C GLU A 57 -3.49 -6.16 0.02
N ALA A 58 -4.56 -6.68 0.63
CA ALA A 58 -5.83 -5.96 0.72
C ALA A 58 -5.68 -4.65 1.50
N HIS A 59 -4.92 -4.66 2.60
CA HIS A 59 -4.64 -3.45 3.37
C HIS A 59 -3.89 -2.39 2.55
N LEU A 60 -2.86 -2.81 1.80
CA LEU A 60 -2.11 -1.93 0.92
C LEU A 60 -2.99 -1.31 -0.17
N ASN A 61 -3.93 -2.09 -0.74
CA ASN A 61 -4.89 -1.60 -1.72
C ASN A 61 -5.85 -0.57 -1.11
N ASN A 62 -6.34 -0.81 0.11
CA ASN A 62 -7.20 0.15 0.83
C ASN A 62 -6.47 1.46 1.11
N LEU A 63 -5.23 1.39 1.61
CA LEU A 63 -4.38 2.55 1.83
C LEU A 63 -4.13 3.32 0.53
N THR A 64 -3.84 2.61 -0.57
CA THR A 64 -3.63 3.22 -1.89
C THR A 64 -4.87 3.99 -2.35
N ALA A 65 -6.05 3.38 -2.22
CA ALA A 65 -7.31 4.02 -2.59
C ALA A 65 -7.59 5.26 -1.73
N TYR A 66 -7.39 5.17 -0.41
CA TYR A 66 -7.54 6.30 0.51
C TYR A 66 -6.58 7.44 0.15
N LEU A 67 -5.28 7.17 -0.01
CA LEU A 67 -4.26 8.18 -0.31
C LEU A 67 -4.51 8.87 -1.65
N ASN A 68 -4.82 8.10 -2.70
CA ASN A 68 -5.13 8.65 -4.02
C ASN A 68 -6.40 9.51 -4.01
N GLY A 69 -7.42 9.12 -3.25
CA GLY A 69 -8.63 9.92 -3.07
C GLY A 69 -8.41 11.20 -2.26
N ASN A 70 -7.37 11.25 -1.43
CA ASN A 70 -7.17 12.32 -0.45
C ASN A 70 -5.94 13.22 -0.69
N VAL A 71 -5.05 12.91 -1.64
CA VAL A 71 -3.86 13.73 -1.92
C VAL A 71 -4.21 15.13 -2.46
N GLY A 72 -5.29 15.24 -3.24
CA GLY A 72 -5.70 16.50 -3.87
C GLY A 72 -4.71 17.01 -4.91
N ALA A 73 -4.64 18.33 -5.10
CA ALA A 73 -3.68 18.94 -6.03
C ALA A 73 -2.26 18.89 -5.43
N MET A 74 -1.31 18.32 -6.18
CA MET A 74 0.08 18.12 -5.78
C MET A 74 0.88 19.42 -5.85
N ASN A 75 0.78 20.25 -4.81
CA ASN A 75 1.61 21.43 -4.58
C ASN A 75 2.14 21.45 -3.14
N GLU A 76 3.17 22.26 -2.88
CA GLU A 76 3.87 22.28 -1.59
C GLU A 76 2.95 22.61 -0.41
N GLU A 77 2.08 23.61 -0.55
CA GLU A 77 1.16 24.04 0.51
C GLU A 77 0.17 22.93 0.89
N ASN A 78 -0.45 22.30 -0.12
CA ASN A 78 -1.38 21.20 0.09
C ASN A 78 -0.67 19.98 0.70
N LEU A 79 0.54 19.67 0.25
CA LEU A 79 1.31 18.55 0.79
C LEU A 79 1.64 18.80 2.27
N LYS A 80 2.10 20.00 2.63
CA LYS A 80 2.34 20.36 4.05
C LYS A 80 1.08 20.21 4.89
N LYS A 81 -0.06 20.69 4.39
CA LYS A 81 -1.35 20.54 5.08
C LYS A 81 -1.75 19.08 5.26
N LYS A 82 -1.51 18.23 4.26
CA LYS A 82 -1.82 16.79 4.31
C LYS A 82 -0.90 16.03 5.24
N LEU A 83 0.40 16.34 5.25
CA LEU A 83 1.34 15.73 6.19
C LEU A 83 1.09 16.18 7.63
N ALA A 84 0.44 17.32 7.85
CA ALA A 84 -0.02 17.75 9.17
C ALA A 84 -1.34 17.07 9.61
N ASP A 85 -2.06 16.40 8.71
CA ASP A 85 -3.22 15.58 9.07
C ASP A 85 -2.72 14.23 9.61
N PRO A 86 -2.95 13.92 10.91
CA PRO A 86 -2.40 12.73 11.55
C PRO A 86 -2.91 11.44 10.92
N VAL A 87 -4.14 11.42 10.38
CA VAL A 87 -4.70 10.22 9.73
C VAL A 87 -4.02 10.00 8.38
N PHE A 88 -3.86 11.07 7.61
CA PHE A 88 -3.19 11.00 6.31
C PHE A 88 -1.71 10.59 6.47
N ALA A 89 -1.01 11.20 7.43
CA ALA A 89 0.39 10.88 7.72
C ALA A 89 0.57 9.43 8.18
N ALA A 90 -0.29 8.92 9.07
CA ALA A 90 -0.24 7.52 9.51
C ALA A 90 -0.54 6.55 8.35
N ALA A 91 -1.55 6.83 7.52
CA ALA A 91 -1.87 6.01 6.37
C ALA A 91 -0.73 5.97 5.34
N LEU A 92 -0.07 7.12 5.10
CA LEU A 92 1.09 7.20 4.23
C LEU A 92 2.27 6.39 4.78
N ALA A 93 2.58 6.53 6.06
CA ALA A 93 3.65 5.78 6.69
C ALA A 93 3.41 4.27 6.65
N GLN A 94 2.18 3.80 6.94
CA GLN A 94 1.84 2.38 6.80
C GLN A 94 1.97 1.90 5.35
N TRP A 95 1.51 2.69 4.38
CA TRP A 95 1.63 2.35 2.96
C TRP A 95 3.09 2.19 2.55
N GLN A 96 3.96 3.12 2.96
CA GLN A 96 5.39 3.08 2.68
C GLN A 96 6.06 1.88 3.36
N PHE A 97 5.74 1.64 4.64
CA PHE A 97 6.28 0.53 5.43
C PHE A 97 5.96 -0.83 4.79
N ILE A 98 4.71 -1.04 4.40
CA ILE A 98 4.27 -2.28 3.73
C ILE A 98 4.91 -2.39 2.34
N SER A 99 4.97 -1.30 1.57
CA SER A 99 5.52 -1.29 0.21
C SER A 99 7.01 -1.62 0.18
N GLN A 100 7.79 -1.07 1.12
CA GLN A 100 9.22 -1.35 1.22
C GLN A 100 9.51 -2.77 1.73
N THR A 101 8.69 -3.25 2.68
CA THR A 101 8.84 -4.59 3.25
C THR A 101 8.39 -5.70 2.31
N GLY A 102 7.31 -5.46 1.58
CA GLY A 102 6.56 -6.44 0.82
C GLY A 102 5.43 -7.09 1.64
N ALA A 103 4.21 -7.06 1.11
CA ALA A 103 3.01 -7.61 1.76
C ALA A 103 3.15 -9.10 2.12
N ALA A 104 3.77 -9.90 1.25
CA ALA A 104 3.99 -11.34 1.49
C ALA A 104 4.97 -11.60 2.66
N THR A 105 6.01 -10.77 2.79
CA THR A 105 6.97 -10.83 3.90
C THR A 105 6.27 -10.52 5.22
N MET A 106 5.47 -9.44 5.26
CA MET A 106 4.68 -9.09 6.44
C MET A 106 3.68 -10.17 6.82
N ALA A 107 3.00 -10.76 5.84
CA ALA A 107 2.07 -11.86 6.05
C ALA A 107 2.77 -13.08 6.69
N THR A 108 3.97 -13.41 6.19
CA THR A 108 4.78 -14.51 6.74
C THR A 108 5.22 -14.22 8.17
N PHE A 109 5.68 -13.00 8.44
CA PHE A 109 6.07 -12.55 9.78
C PHE A 109 4.90 -12.61 10.77
N ALA A 110 3.74 -12.06 10.40
CA ALA A 110 2.54 -12.04 11.23
C ALA A 110 2.01 -13.44 11.59
N LYS A 111 2.26 -14.44 10.74
CA LYS A 111 1.81 -15.83 10.93
C LYS A 111 2.73 -16.65 11.83
N LYS A 112 3.89 -16.13 12.25
CA LYS A 112 4.84 -16.88 13.08
C LYS A 112 4.27 -17.21 14.47
N ASN A 113 3.84 -16.21 15.22
CA ASN A 113 3.19 -16.36 16.52
C ASN A 113 2.54 -15.05 17.00
N ALA A 114 1.90 -15.09 18.17
CA ALA A 114 1.21 -13.94 18.76
C ALA A 114 2.13 -12.76 19.08
N ASP A 115 3.40 -13.00 19.42
CA ASP A 115 4.32 -11.90 19.73
C ASP A 115 4.75 -11.14 18.48
N HIS A 116 4.84 -11.81 17.33
CA HIS A 116 5.06 -11.16 16.04
C HIS A 116 3.85 -10.29 15.65
N GLN A 117 2.62 -10.75 15.94
CA GLN A 117 1.42 -9.95 15.72
C GLN A 117 1.37 -8.72 16.63
N LYS A 118 1.68 -8.88 17.92
CA LYS A 118 1.77 -7.75 18.86
C LYS A 118 2.83 -6.74 18.42
N PHE A 119 3.98 -7.24 17.97
CA PHE A 119 5.04 -6.38 17.45
C PHE A 119 4.56 -5.56 16.25
N LEU A 120 3.95 -6.19 15.24
CA LEU A 120 3.40 -5.46 14.09
C LEU A 120 2.29 -4.49 14.51
N GLY A 121 1.43 -4.88 15.45
CA GLY A 121 0.37 -4.03 15.98
C GLY A 121 0.90 -2.79 16.67
N TRP A 122 2.02 -2.90 17.40
CA TRP A 122 2.74 -1.75 17.94
C TRP A 122 3.39 -0.94 16.83
N ALA A 123 4.22 -1.56 15.97
CA ALA A 123 5.00 -0.84 14.96
C ALA A 123 4.11 -0.04 13.99
N MET A 124 3.06 -0.66 13.44
CA MET A 124 2.21 -0.04 12.43
C MET A 124 1.26 1.05 12.97
N LYS A 125 1.12 1.15 14.29
CA LYS A 125 0.32 2.19 14.96
C LYS A 125 1.17 3.35 15.49
N ASN A 126 2.49 3.28 15.33
CA ASN A 126 3.43 4.31 15.73
C ASN A 126 4.13 4.90 14.50
N THR A 127 3.66 6.07 14.04
CA THR A 127 4.20 6.74 12.85
C THR A 127 5.70 7.02 12.95
N ASP A 128 6.19 7.42 14.13
CA ASP A 128 7.62 7.69 14.34
C ASP A 128 8.48 6.44 14.15
N VAL A 129 8.02 5.29 14.64
CA VAL A 129 8.72 4.01 14.49
C VAL A 129 8.78 3.61 13.01
N MET A 130 7.67 3.76 12.29
CA MET A 130 7.65 3.53 10.85
C MET A 130 8.60 4.49 10.13
N ASN A 131 8.57 5.78 10.45
CA ASN A 131 9.46 6.77 9.83
C ASN A 131 10.94 6.46 10.09
N THR A 132 11.32 6.09 11.31
CA THR A 132 12.71 5.66 11.61
C THR A 132 13.10 4.41 10.82
N TYR A 133 12.18 3.45 10.63
CA TYR A 133 12.43 2.30 9.76
C TYR A 133 12.66 2.73 8.30
N LEU A 134 11.84 3.65 7.80
CA LEU A 134 11.93 4.20 6.45
C LEU A 134 13.22 5.02 6.25
N GLU A 135 13.66 5.76 7.28
CA GLU A 135 14.93 6.50 7.29
C GLU A 135 16.15 5.56 7.27
N GLY A 136 16.03 4.40 7.92
CA GLY A 136 17.05 3.34 7.87
C GLY A 136 17.10 2.57 6.54
N GLY A 137 16.15 2.80 5.64
CA GLY A 137 15.92 1.99 4.43
C GLY A 137 16.34 2.65 3.12
N SER A 138 17.65 2.73 2.86
CA SER A 138 18.18 2.60 1.48
C SER A 138 19.68 2.25 1.45
N PRO A 139 20.03 0.97 1.29
CA PRO A 139 21.31 0.59 0.72
C PRO A 139 21.17 0.64 -0.79
N THR A 140 21.54 1.78 -1.36
CA THR A 140 21.80 1.87 -2.80
C THR A 140 22.86 0.81 -3.16
N GLY A 141 22.43 -0.29 -3.78
CA GLY A 141 23.30 -1.24 -4.47
C GLY A 141 23.66 -2.52 -3.68
N LYS A 142 23.07 -3.63 -4.14
CA LYS A 142 23.56 -5.01 -4.07
C LYS A 142 23.45 -5.85 -2.80
N ASN A 143 23.03 -5.33 -1.65
CA ASN A 143 22.45 -6.14 -0.55
C ASN A 143 21.91 -5.20 0.52
N PRO A 144 20.61 -4.89 0.50
CA PRO A 144 20.05 -4.13 1.59
C PRO A 144 19.84 -5.06 2.77
N VAL A 145 20.54 -4.81 3.88
CA VAL A 145 20.16 -5.39 5.17
C VAL A 145 18.77 -4.88 5.46
N ASN A 146 17.76 -5.70 5.20
CA ASN A 146 16.38 -5.36 5.47
C ASN A 146 16.29 -5.21 6.99
N ALA A 147 15.69 -4.15 7.53
CA ALA A 147 15.53 -4.08 8.97
C ALA A 147 14.74 -5.29 9.49
N LEU A 148 13.94 -5.96 8.66
CA LEU A 148 13.38 -7.28 9.00
C LEU A 148 14.39 -8.44 9.05
N GLU A 149 15.52 -8.40 8.34
CA GLU A 149 16.60 -9.39 8.46
C GLU A 149 17.37 -9.27 9.78
N ILE A 150 17.60 -8.04 10.26
CA ILE A 150 18.15 -7.80 11.62
C ILE A 150 17.20 -8.33 12.69
N TRP A 151 15.90 -8.30 12.44
CA TRP A 151 14.88 -8.71 13.42
C TRP A 151 14.48 -10.18 13.30
N ASN A 152 14.79 -10.84 12.19
CA ASN A 152 14.64 -12.29 12.02
C ASN A 152 15.73 -13.11 12.72
N THR A 153 16.77 -12.44 13.21
CA THR A 153 17.96 -13.04 13.85
C THR A 153 17.97 -12.88 15.37
N ILE A 154 16.94 -12.25 15.95
CA ILE A 154 16.67 -12.18 17.40
C ILE A 154 15.55 -13.18 17.72
#